data_AF-A0A538LAZ4-F1
#
_entry.id   AF-A0A538LAZ4-F1
#
_cell.length_a   1.000
_cell.length_b   1.000
_cell.length_c   1.000
_cell.angle_alpha   90.00
_cell.angle_beta   90.00
_cell.angle_gamma   90.00
#
_symmetry.space_group_name_H-M   'P 1'
#
loop_
_entity.id
_entity.type
_entity.pdbx_description
1 polymer ?
#
loop_
_entity_poly.entity_id
_entity_poly.type
_entity_poly.pdbx_seq_one_letter_code
_entity_poly.pdbx_strand_id
1 'polypeptide(L)'
;MSWIERTMDDGGLIACRFPMPHTFPLAAPWHSSLAQGEAASLLVRAATALGRLELADLAVRAVSSLIESDSGLIAVTPDGPVLQEYPSTPPAHVLNGWITSLWGLYDVAFPAGGGEPTAAGAAAAEAFEAGVATLAARLDLYRTPIGWSRYDLYPHPLTNVASPFYHRLHVGHLRRLSTLAPNELFTQTADDWARSGSNAVLRSFAVSRKVLFRFVRPRWRRID
;
A
#
# COMPACT_ATOMS: atom_id res chain seq x y z
N MET A 1 -11.17 3.17 -16.08
CA MET A 1 -10.22 3.01 -17.20
C MET A 1 -10.08 4.30 -18.00
N SER A 2 -11.11 4.76 -18.75
CA SER A 2 -10.99 5.99 -19.57
C SER A 2 -10.62 7.25 -18.78
N TRP A 3 -10.95 7.31 -17.49
CA TRP A 3 -10.49 8.38 -16.60
C TRP A 3 -8.98 8.31 -16.33
N ILE A 4 -8.40 7.12 -16.11
CA ILE A 4 -6.96 6.93 -15.87
C ILE A 4 -6.17 7.32 -17.12
N GLU A 5 -6.60 6.84 -18.29
CA GLU A 5 -6.01 7.18 -19.60
C GLU A 5 -5.95 8.70 -19.85
N ARG A 6 -6.86 9.49 -19.28
CA ARG A 6 -6.87 10.96 -19.40
C ARG A 6 -6.19 11.71 -18.26
N THR A 7 -5.96 11.05 -17.12
CA THR A 7 -5.50 11.71 -15.89
C THR A 7 -4.03 11.41 -15.60
N MET A 8 -3.54 10.26 -16.04
CA MET A 8 -2.14 9.89 -15.93
C MET A 8 -1.29 10.81 -16.81
N ASP A 9 -0.22 11.36 -16.26
CA ASP A 9 0.72 12.19 -17.02
C ASP A 9 1.71 11.34 -17.84
N ASP A 10 2.58 12.02 -18.60
CA ASP A 10 3.59 11.37 -19.45
C ASP A 10 4.59 10.51 -18.65
N GLY A 11 4.76 10.82 -17.36
CA GLY A 11 5.59 10.06 -16.42
C GLY A 11 4.89 8.87 -15.78
N GLY A 12 3.62 8.61 -16.11
CA GLY A 12 2.84 7.52 -15.54
C GLY A 12 2.20 7.85 -14.19
N LEU A 13 2.24 9.11 -13.74
CA LEU A 13 1.76 9.50 -12.41
C LEU A 13 0.31 10.00 -12.43
N ILE A 14 -0.40 9.77 -11.32
CA ILE A 14 -1.79 10.19 -11.10
C ILE A 14 -1.81 11.17 -9.94
N ALA A 15 -1.93 12.46 -10.24
CA ALA A 15 -1.84 13.52 -9.25
C ALA A 15 -3.10 13.63 -8.37
N CYS A 16 -2.91 13.54 -7.06
CA CYS A 16 -3.89 13.94 -6.06
C CYS A 16 -3.87 15.47 -5.90
N ARG A 17 -4.89 16.14 -6.45
CA ARG A 17 -5.00 17.61 -6.50
C ARG A 17 -5.62 18.25 -5.26
N PHE A 18 -5.66 17.53 -4.14
CA PHE A 18 -6.21 18.01 -2.87
C PHE A 18 -5.17 17.86 -1.76
N PRO A 19 -5.07 18.80 -0.80
CA PRO A 19 -4.12 18.69 0.30
C PRO A 19 -4.61 17.70 1.36
N MET A 20 -3.67 17.15 2.15
CA MET A 20 -3.97 16.35 3.35
C MET A 20 -3.28 16.96 4.57
N PRO A 21 -3.87 17.95 5.24
CA PRO A 21 -3.16 18.68 6.31
C PRO A 21 -3.12 17.95 7.67
N HIS A 22 -3.90 16.88 7.85
CA HIS A 22 -4.21 16.38 9.19
C HIS A 22 -3.41 15.14 9.63
N THR A 23 -3.62 14.00 8.95
CA THR A 23 -3.03 12.72 9.38
C THR A 23 -1.60 12.59 8.87
N PHE A 24 -1.40 12.81 7.57
CA PHE A 24 -0.08 12.83 6.93
C PHE A 24 0.02 14.14 6.16
N PRO A 25 0.69 15.18 6.70
CA PRO A 25 0.75 16.50 6.09
C PRO A 25 1.31 16.44 4.66
N LEU A 26 0.45 16.74 3.68
CA LEU A 26 0.80 16.80 2.26
C LEU A 26 0.17 18.02 1.60
N ALA A 27 0.97 18.77 0.86
CA ALA A 27 0.51 19.82 -0.04
C ALA A 27 0.07 19.21 -1.38
N ALA A 28 -0.88 19.85 -2.06
CA ALA A 28 -1.24 19.47 -3.42
C ALA A 28 -0.27 20.12 -4.44
N PRO A 29 0.03 19.45 -5.58
CA PRO A 29 -0.30 18.06 -5.87
C PRO A 29 0.64 17.08 -5.14
N TRP A 30 0.16 15.87 -4.87
CA TRP A 30 0.98 14.76 -4.39
C TRP A 30 0.59 13.48 -5.12
N HIS A 31 1.43 12.44 -5.00
CA HIS A 31 1.21 11.14 -5.64
C HIS A 31 1.09 10.05 -4.58
N SER A 32 0.43 8.94 -4.89
CA SER A 32 0.24 7.82 -3.97
C SER A 32 0.70 6.52 -4.61
N SER A 33 1.52 5.74 -3.90
CA SER A 33 1.89 4.41 -4.38
C SER A 33 0.67 3.49 -4.52
N LEU A 34 -0.32 3.65 -3.63
CA LEU A 34 -1.59 2.93 -3.68
C LEU A 34 -2.31 3.21 -4.98
N ALA A 35 -2.44 4.50 -5.35
CA ALA A 35 -3.11 4.88 -6.60
C ALA A 35 -2.39 4.31 -7.83
N GLN A 36 -1.06 4.29 -7.83
CA GLN A 36 -0.27 3.68 -8.90
C GLN A 36 -0.48 2.17 -8.98
N GLY A 37 -0.41 1.48 -7.85
CA GLY A 37 -0.64 0.03 -7.81
C GLY A 37 -2.03 -0.36 -8.26
N GLU A 38 -3.07 0.32 -7.77
CA GLU A 38 -4.45 0.06 -8.18
C GLU A 38 -4.68 0.36 -9.67
N ALA A 39 -4.08 1.45 -10.18
CA ALA A 39 -4.15 1.78 -11.60
C ALA A 39 -3.49 0.68 -12.45
N ALA A 40 -2.28 0.25 -12.10
CA ALA A 40 -1.58 -0.82 -12.79
C ALA A 40 -2.38 -2.13 -12.79
N SER A 41 -2.85 -2.56 -11.63
CA SER A 41 -3.70 -3.74 -11.46
C SER A 41 -4.97 -3.68 -12.33
N LEU A 42 -5.65 -2.53 -12.38
CA LEU A 42 -6.82 -2.35 -13.23
C LEU A 42 -6.46 -2.41 -14.71
N LEU A 43 -5.38 -1.75 -15.11
CA LEU A 43 -4.94 -1.63 -16.50
C LEU A 43 -4.49 -2.98 -17.07
N VAL A 44 -3.73 -3.78 -16.32
CA VAL A 44 -3.35 -5.16 -16.71
C VAL A 44 -4.61 -6.00 -16.97
N ARG A 45 -5.57 -5.98 -16.04
CA ARG A 45 -6.82 -6.77 -16.19
C ARG A 45 -7.66 -6.28 -17.36
N ALA A 46 -7.71 -4.97 -17.59
CA ALA A 46 -8.42 -4.37 -18.71
C ALA A 46 -7.76 -4.70 -20.05
N ALA A 47 -6.43 -4.73 -20.12
CA ALA A 47 -5.68 -5.10 -21.32
C ALA A 47 -6.08 -6.51 -21.77
N THR A 48 -6.07 -7.49 -20.86
CA THR A 48 -6.48 -8.87 -21.12
C THR A 48 -7.97 -8.96 -21.48
N ALA A 49 -8.84 -8.34 -20.69
CA ALA A 49 -10.29 -8.46 -20.87
C ALA A 49 -10.80 -7.82 -22.17
N LEU A 50 -10.08 -6.83 -22.71
CA LEU A 50 -10.50 -6.06 -23.89
C LEU A 50 -9.63 -6.31 -25.11
N GLY A 51 -8.54 -7.07 -24.99
CA GLY A 51 -7.57 -7.25 -26.07
C GLY A 51 -6.84 -5.96 -26.47
N ARG A 52 -6.68 -5.01 -25.54
CA ARG A 52 -6.09 -3.68 -25.76
C ARG A 52 -4.67 -3.63 -25.18
N LEU A 53 -3.67 -4.00 -25.97
CA LEU A 53 -2.27 -4.09 -25.53
C LEU A 53 -1.70 -2.75 -25.05
N GLU A 54 -2.20 -1.63 -25.56
CA GLU A 54 -1.79 -0.29 -25.13
C GLU A 54 -2.10 -0.01 -23.64
N LEU A 55 -3.06 -0.74 -23.05
CA LEU A 55 -3.36 -0.65 -21.63
C LEU A 55 -2.29 -1.36 -20.78
N ALA A 56 -1.62 -2.38 -21.31
CA ALA A 56 -0.49 -3.01 -20.64
C ALA A 56 0.72 -2.05 -20.59
N ASP A 57 0.98 -1.33 -21.68
CA ASP A 57 2.01 -0.28 -21.71
C ASP A 57 1.71 0.85 -20.70
N LEU A 58 0.43 1.24 -20.59
CA LEU A 58 0.01 2.21 -19.58
C LEU A 58 0.17 1.66 -18.15
N ALA A 59 -0.03 0.36 -17.94
CA ALA A 59 0.20 -0.29 -16.64
C ALA A 59 1.68 -0.29 -16.25
N VAL A 60 2.57 -0.55 -17.22
CA VAL A 60 4.02 -0.44 -17.05
C VAL A 60 4.42 0.98 -16.65
N ARG A 61 3.86 1.99 -17.32
CA ARG A 61 4.09 3.39 -16.94
C ARG A 61 3.57 3.70 -15.53
N ALA A 62 2.42 3.17 -15.13
CA ALA A 62 1.87 3.39 -13.79
C ALA A 62 2.82 2.93 -12.68
N VAL A 63 3.56 1.83 -12.89
CA VAL A 63 4.48 1.29 -11.87
C VAL A 63 5.91 1.81 -11.95
N SER A 64 6.28 2.64 -12.95
CA SER A 64 7.67 3.15 -13.09
C SER A 64 8.15 3.83 -11.80
N SER A 65 7.31 4.71 -11.25
CA SER A 65 7.54 5.42 -9.98
C SER A 65 7.55 4.52 -8.74
N LEU A 66 7.24 3.23 -8.86
CA LEU A 66 7.35 2.24 -7.78
C LEU A 66 8.63 1.38 -7.90
N ILE A 67 9.37 1.56 -8.99
CA ILE A 67 10.62 0.85 -9.31
C ILE A 67 11.81 1.81 -9.19
N GLU A 68 11.65 3.04 -9.67
CA GLU A 68 12.68 4.08 -9.67
C GLU A 68 13.05 4.52 -8.24
N SER A 69 14.31 4.32 -7.85
CA SER A 69 14.76 4.53 -6.47
C SER A 69 14.81 6.00 -6.04
N ASP A 70 14.84 6.95 -6.98
CA ASP A 70 14.75 8.39 -6.77
C ASP A 70 13.29 8.89 -6.73
N SER A 71 12.31 8.02 -6.97
CA SER A 71 10.90 8.34 -6.83
C SER A 71 10.54 8.72 -5.40
N GLY A 72 9.82 9.83 -5.24
CA GLY A 72 9.24 10.24 -3.96
C GLY A 72 8.21 9.27 -3.38
N LEU A 73 7.79 8.25 -4.15
CA LEU A 73 6.90 7.18 -3.68
C LEU A 73 7.63 6.02 -2.99
N ILE A 74 8.97 6.06 -2.93
CA ILE A 74 9.77 5.02 -2.27
C ILE A 74 10.53 5.65 -1.10
N ALA A 75 10.28 5.15 0.11
CA ALA A 75 11.16 5.45 1.24
C ALA A 75 12.23 4.36 1.35
N VAL A 76 13.50 4.74 1.20
CA VAL A 76 14.64 3.83 1.43
C VAL A 76 14.87 3.71 2.93
N THR A 77 14.80 2.48 3.44
CA THR A 77 15.05 2.17 4.86
C THR A 77 16.23 1.21 4.99
N PRO A 78 16.79 1.03 6.20
CA PRO A 78 17.83 0.01 6.41
C PRO A 78 17.40 -1.42 6.05
N ASP A 79 16.08 -1.71 6.08
CA ASP A 79 15.52 -3.02 5.73
C ASP A 79 15.13 -3.13 4.24
N GLY A 80 15.35 -2.06 3.45
CA GLY A 80 15.01 -1.95 2.03
C GLY A 80 13.87 -0.97 1.71
N PRO A 81 13.26 -1.04 0.51
CA PRO A 81 12.29 -0.05 0.02
C PRO A 81 10.88 -0.21 0.63
N VAL A 82 10.26 0.92 0.97
CA VAL A 82 8.85 0.97 1.40
C VAL A 82 8.05 1.90 0.49
N LEU A 83 7.06 1.32 -0.21
CA LEU A 83 6.16 2.07 -1.10
C LEU A 83 5.20 2.93 -0.26
N GLN A 84 5.17 4.23 -0.53
CA GLN A 84 4.47 5.23 0.26
C GLN A 84 3.08 5.54 -0.31
N GLU A 85 2.03 5.08 0.40
CA GLU A 85 0.65 5.53 0.13
C GLU A 85 0.55 7.06 0.23
N TYR A 86 1.26 7.63 1.21
CA TYR A 86 1.37 9.07 1.45
C TYR A 86 2.86 9.42 1.56
N PRO A 87 3.47 10.06 0.55
CA PRO A 87 4.90 10.41 0.53
C PRO A 87 5.19 11.61 1.45
N SER A 88 4.93 11.40 2.73
CA SER A 88 5.06 12.40 3.80
C SER A 88 6.47 12.41 4.37
N THR A 89 6.83 13.50 5.05
CA THR A 89 8.08 13.62 5.80
C THR A 89 7.77 13.83 7.29
N PRO A 90 8.26 12.97 8.20
CA PRO A 90 8.92 11.68 7.93
C PRO A 90 7.96 10.67 7.24
N PRO A 91 8.48 9.61 6.60
CA PRO A 91 7.65 8.64 5.88
C PRO A 91 6.59 7.97 6.78
N ALA A 92 5.36 7.86 6.26
CA ALA A 92 4.24 7.32 7.04
C ALA A 92 4.26 5.79 7.13
N HIS A 93 4.78 5.11 6.10
CA HIS A 93 4.77 3.65 6.02
C HIS A 93 3.37 3.09 6.32
N VAL A 94 2.37 3.48 5.51
CA VAL A 94 1.01 2.97 5.68
C VAL A 94 0.90 1.56 5.12
N LEU A 95 0.45 0.61 5.96
CA LEU A 95 0.56 -0.83 5.66
C LEU A 95 -0.31 -1.25 4.47
N ASN A 96 -1.58 -0.84 4.46
CA ASN A 96 -2.52 -1.27 3.43
C ASN A 96 -2.09 -0.79 2.04
N GLY A 97 -1.75 0.49 1.89
CA GLY A 97 -1.33 1.04 0.62
C GLY A 97 -0.01 0.46 0.13
N TRP A 98 0.95 0.19 1.02
CA TRP A 98 2.17 -0.51 0.64
C TRP A 98 1.88 -1.88 0.03
N ILE A 99 1.08 -2.73 0.71
CA ILE A 99 0.76 -4.07 0.22
C ILE A 99 -0.01 -4.01 -1.11
N THR A 100 -0.98 -3.09 -1.25
CA THR A 100 -1.71 -2.93 -2.52
C THR A 100 -0.79 -2.45 -3.65
N SER A 101 0.19 -1.60 -3.35
CA SER A 101 1.20 -1.17 -4.34
C SER A 101 2.03 -2.34 -4.85
N LEU A 102 2.39 -3.30 -3.97
CA LEU A 102 3.07 -4.53 -4.35
C LEU A 102 2.23 -5.38 -5.31
N TRP A 103 0.90 -5.37 -5.20
CA TRP A 103 0.04 -6.09 -6.15
C TRP A 103 0.07 -5.49 -7.55
N GLY A 104 0.20 -4.18 -7.68
CA GLY A 104 0.39 -3.52 -8.98
C GLY A 104 1.70 -3.95 -9.65
N LEU A 105 2.80 -3.99 -8.88
CA LEU A 105 4.09 -4.51 -9.35
C LEU A 105 3.96 -5.98 -9.77
N TYR A 106 3.32 -6.81 -8.95
CA TYR A 106 3.10 -8.23 -9.24
C TYR A 106 2.28 -8.43 -10.52
N ASP A 107 1.19 -7.67 -10.71
CA ASP A 107 0.33 -7.80 -11.88
C ASP A 107 1.05 -7.40 -13.18
N VAL A 108 1.97 -6.41 -13.13
CA VAL A 108 2.82 -6.03 -14.27
C VAL A 108 3.90 -7.07 -14.52
N ALA A 109 4.49 -7.64 -13.47
CA ALA A 109 5.49 -8.70 -13.56
C ALA A 109 4.91 -10.01 -14.13
N PHE A 110 3.68 -10.35 -13.73
CA PHE A 110 3.05 -11.64 -14.01
C PHE A 110 1.62 -11.45 -14.57
N PRO A 111 1.48 -10.92 -15.80
CA PRO A 111 0.18 -10.60 -16.38
C PRO A 111 -0.68 -11.86 -16.57
N ALA A 112 -1.97 -11.72 -16.26
CA ALA A 112 -2.95 -12.80 -16.45
C ALA A 112 -3.14 -13.10 -17.94
N GLY A 113 -2.77 -14.31 -18.35
CA GLY A 113 -2.78 -14.75 -19.75
C GLY A 113 -1.43 -15.30 -20.24
N GLY A 114 -0.36 -15.08 -19.46
CA GLY A 114 1.00 -15.40 -19.89
C GLY A 114 1.50 -14.38 -20.91
N GLY A 115 2.82 -14.30 -21.05
CA GLY A 115 3.48 -13.38 -21.96
C GLY A 115 4.99 -13.59 -21.91
N GLU A 116 5.68 -13.17 -22.96
CA GLU A 116 7.14 -13.19 -22.95
C GLU A 116 7.67 -12.25 -21.86
N PRO A 117 8.70 -12.65 -21.09
CA PRO A 117 9.35 -11.78 -20.13
C PRO A 117 9.78 -10.47 -20.82
N THR A 118 9.35 -9.34 -20.27
CA THR A 118 9.79 -8.02 -20.70
C THR A 118 10.79 -7.46 -19.70
N ALA A 119 11.65 -6.52 -20.13
CA ALA A 119 12.55 -5.82 -19.21
C ALA A 119 11.77 -5.09 -18.10
N ALA A 120 10.62 -4.50 -18.43
CA ALA A 120 9.73 -3.86 -17.47
C ALA A 120 9.12 -4.86 -16.47
N GLY A 121 8.68 -6.03 -16.95
CA GLY A 121 8.17 -7.10 -16.11
C GLY A 121 9.24 -7.64 -15.15
N ALA A 122 10.47 -7.81 -15.62
CA ALA A 122 11.60 -8.21 -14.78
C ALA A 122 11.92 -7.17 -13.69
N ALA A 123 11.95 -5.88 -14.04
CA ALA A 123 12.16 -4.80 -13.08
C ALA A 123 11.02 -4.71 -12.04
N ALA A 124 9.77 -4.91 -12.47
CA ALA A 124 8.62 -4.96 -11.58
C ALA A 124 8.68 -6.18 -10.63
N ALA A 125 9.16 -7.33 -11.12
CA ALA A 125 9.38 -8.52 -10.31
C ALA A 125 10.44 -8.29 -9.23
N GLU A 126 11.58 -7.69 -9.59
CA GLU A 126 12.65 -7.34 -8.64
C GLU A 126 12.16 -6.37 -7.57
N ALA A 127 11.45 -5.31 -7.96
CA ALA A 127 10.85 -4.35 -7.03
C ALA A 127 9.79 -5.00 -6.11
N PHE A 128 8.98 -5.91 -6.64
CA PHE A 128 8.02 -6.69 -5.86
C PHE A 128 8.72 -7.56 -4.82
N GLU A 129 9.74 -8.32 -5.22
CA GLU A 129 10.50 -9.20 -4.33
C GLU A 129 11.21 -8.41 -3.23
N ALA A 130 11.88 -7.31 -3.58
CA ALA A 130 12.53 -6.42 -2.62
C ALA A 130 11.51 -5.85 -1.62
N GLY A 131 10.37 -5.35 -2.11
CA GLY A 131 9.31 -4.81 -1.26
C GLY A 131 8.65 -5.85 -0.35
N VAL A 132 8.49 -7.10 -0.82
CA VAL A 132 8.00 -8.23 -0.01
C VAL A 132 9.00 -8.59 1.09
N ALA A 133 10.30 -8.66 0.76
CA ALA A 133 11.35 -8.93 1.74
C ALA A 133 11.41 -7.83 2.82
N THR A 134 11.35 -6.56 2.41
CA THR A 134 11.30 -5.43 3.34
C THR A 134 10.04 -5.43 4.20
N LEU A 135 8.88 -5.81 3.63
CA LEU A 135 7.66 -5.95 4.41
C LEU A 135 7.79 -7.04 5.47
N ALA A 136 8.37 -8.20 5.13
CA ALA A 136 8.61 -9.27 6.09
C ALA A 136 9.52 -8.82 7.23
N ALA A 137 10.63 -8.13 6.92
CA ALA A 137 11.56 -7.60 7.92
C ALA A 137 10.92 -6.57 8.86
N ARG A 138 9.93 -5.81 8.37
CA ARG A 138 9.29 -4.71 9.11
C ARG A 138 7.93 -5.07 9.71
N LEU A 139 7.40 -6.26 9.45
CA LEU A 139 6.01 -6.59 9.78
C LEU A 139 5.72 -6.52 11.29
N ASP A 140 6.68 -6.91 12.11
CA ASP A 140 6.52 -6.87 13.57
C ASP A 140 6.35 -5.43 14.11
N LEU A 141 6.87 -4.41 13.41
CA LEU A 141 6.66 -3.00 13.77
C LEU A 141 5.19 -2.59 13.71
N TYR A 142 4.36 -3.32 12.96
CA TYR A 142 2.91 -3.12 12.86
C TYR A 142 2.12 -3.93 13.88
N ARG A 143 2.75 -4.80 14.67
CA ARG A 143 2.07 -5.59 15.70
C ARG A 143 1.93 -4.77 16.98
N THR A 144 0.74 -4.78 17.57
CA THR A 144 0.51 -4.28 18.92
C THR A 144 0.58 -5.43 19.93
N PRO A 145 0.84 -5.17 21.23
CA PRO A 145 0.91 -6.23 22.25
C PRO A 145 -0.35 -7.10 22.39
N ILE A 146 -1.51 -6.62 21.91
CA ILE A 146 -2.78 -7.35 21.95
C ILE A 146 -3.08 -8.16 20.68
N GLY A 147 -2.09 -8.32 19.79
CA GLY A 147 -2.27 -9.00 18.51
C GLY A 147 -3.12 -8.22 17.50
N TRP A 148 -3.30 -6.90 17.70
CA TRP A 148 -3.98 -6.02 16.75
C TRP A 148 -2.98 -5.31 15.83
N SER A 149 -3.37 -4.99 14.60
CA SER A 149 -2.48 -4.30 13.65
C SER A 149 -2.50 -2.78 13.81
N ARG A 150 -1.33 -2.15 13.60
CA ARG A 150 -1.20 -0.71 13.37
C ARG A 150 -1.59 -0.38 11.94
N TYR A 151 -2.05 0.86 11.73
CA TYR A 151 -2.36 1.37 10.40
C TYR A 151 -1.09 1.82 9.66
N ASP A 152 -0.17 2.45 10.39
CA ASP A 152 1.04 3.08 9.88
C ASP A 152 2.16 3.11 10.94
N LEU A 153 3.37 3.51 10.51
CA LEU A 153 4.52 3.74 11.38
C LEU A 153 4.86 5.23 11.56
N TYR A 154 3.96 6.14 11.17
CA TYR A 154 4.17 7.57 11.31
C TYR A 154 4.26 7.94 12.81
N PRO A 155 5.14 8.88 13.20
CA PRO A 155 5.36 9.27 14.60
C PRO A 155 4.24 10.16 15.13
N HIS A 156 3.04 9.62 15.19
CA HIS A 156 1.91 10.26 15.85
C HIS A 156 2.11 10.32 17.38
N PRO A 157 1.47 11.27 18.09
CA PRO A 157 1.49 11.32 19.55
C PRO A 157 0.93 10.04 20.21
N LEU A 158 0.02 9.35 19.51
CA LEU A 158 -0.52 8.06 19.91
C LEU A 158 -0.42 7.09 18.74
N THR A 159 -0.09 5.82 19.02
CA THR A 159 -0.07 4.76 18.01
C THR A 159 -1.39 4.69 17.26
N ASN A 160 -1.33 4.85 15.94
CA ASN A 160 -2.51 4.75 15.08
C ASN A 160 -2.86 3.27 14.83
N VAL A 161 -3.68 2.67 15.69
CA VAL A 161 -4.19 1.30 15.47
C VAL A 161 -5.12 1.26 14.24
N ALA A 162 -5.14 0.14 13.53
CA ALA A 162 -6.06 -0.06 12.42
C ALA A 162 -7.51 -0.08 12.96
N SER A 163 -8.44 0.56 12.26
CA SER A 163 -9.88 0.37 12.54
C SER A 163 -10.27 -1.09 12.27
N PRO A 164 -11.41 -1.60 12.79
CA PRO A 164 -11.87 -2.96 12.48
C PRO A 164 -11.91 -3.31 10.99
N PHE A 165 -12.28 -2.35 10.12
CA PHE A 165 -12.23 -2.54 8.68
C PHE A 165 -10.79 -2.79 8.20
N TYR A 166 -9.88 -1.83 8.39
CA TYR A 166 -8.48 -1.96 8.00
C TYR A 166 -7.75 -3.14 8.66
N HIS A 167 -8.11 -3.51 9.88
CA HIS A 167 -7.52 -4.68 10.54
C HIS A 167 -7.85 -5.97 9.78
N ARG A 168 -9.14 -6.17 9.43
CA ARG A 168 -9.55 -7.29 8.57
C ARG A 168 -8.94 -7.21 7.18
N LEU A 169 -8.81 -5.99 6.64
CA LEU A 169 -8.15 -5.78 5.35
C LEU A 169 -6.68 -6.24 5.41
N HIS A 170 -5.94 -5.89 6.46
CA HIS A 170 -4.56 -6.33 6.65
C HIS A 170 -4.44 -7.87 6.75
N VAL A 171 -5.37 -8.55 7.42
CA VAL A 171 -5.42 -10.02 7.44
C VAL A 171 -5.58 -10.58 6.02
N GLY A 172 -6.54 -10.06 5.26
CA GLY A 172 -6.75 -10.47 3.87
C GLY A 172 -5.54 -10.17 2.98
N HIS A 173 -4.90 -9.02 3.19
CA HIS A 173 -3.71 -8.59 2.47
C HIS A 173 -2.55 -9.55 2.68
N LEU A 174 -2.23 -9.89 3.93
CA LEU A 174 -1.14 -10.82 4.25
C LEU A 174 -1.41 -12.24 3.72
N ARG A 175 -2.66 -12.72 3.83
CA ARG A 175 -3.04 -14.01 3.23
C ARG A 175 -2.86 -14.01 1.73
N ARG A 176 -3.31 -12.96 1.04
CA ARG A 176 -3.14 -12.84 -0.41
C ARG A 176 -1.66 -12.76 -0.76
N LEU A 177 -0.88 -11.95 -0.05
CA LEU A 177 0.54 -11.82 -0.32
C LEU A 177 1.29 -13.15 -0.13
N SER A 178 0.94 -13.94 0.89
CA SER A 178 1.50 -15.29 1.08
C SER A 178 1.12 -16.28 -0.02
N THR A 179 0.05 -16.02 -0.81
CA THR A 179 -0.23 -16.82 -2.02
C THR A 179 0.62 -16.41 -3.22
N LEU A 180 1.06 -15.14 -3.27
CA LEU A 180 1.86 -14.59 -4.37
C LEU A 180 3.36 -14.80 -4.15
N ALA A 181 3.81 -14.66 -2.89
CA ALA A 181 5.17 -14.87 -2.43
C ALA A 181 5.11 -15.65 -1.10
N PRO A 182 5.24 -16.99 -1.13
CA PRO A 182 5.13 -17.84 0.05
C PRO A 182 6.04 -17.38 1.18
N ASN A 183 5.43 -17.03 2.32
CA ASN A 183 6.15 -16.58 3.51
C ASN A 183 5.36 -16.93 4.77
N GLU A 184 5.93 -17.80 5.61
CA GLU A 184 5.25 -18.31 6.81
C GLU A 184 4.92 -17.20 7.81
N LEU A 185 5.77 -16.17 7.92
CA LEU A 185 5.56 -15.02 8.80
C LEU A 185 4.27 -14.28 8.45
N PHE A 186 3.94 -14.15 7.16
CA PHE A 186 2.69 -13.51 6.71
C PHE A 186 1.47 -14.32 7.13
N THR A 187 1.54 -15.65 6.97
CA THR A 187 0.44 -16.56 7.36
C THR A 187 0.24 -16.54 8.87
N GLN A 188 1.30 -16.69 9.66
CA GLN A 188 1.25 -16.65 11.12
C GLN A 188 0.71 -15.30 11.63
N THR A 189 1.21 -14.19 11.08
CA THR A 189 0.76 -12.84 11.47
C THR A 189 -0.71 -12.61 11.11
N ALA A 190 -1.15 -13.08 9.93
CA ALA A 190 -2.55 -12.99 9.54
C ALA A 190 -3.47 -13.77 10.47
N ASP A 191 -3.05 -14.96 10.92
CA ASP A 191 -3.83 -15.79 11.83
C ASP A 191 -3.87 -15.22 13.25
N ASP A 192 -2.77 -14.68 13.75
CA ASP A 192 -2.73 -13.93 15.02
C ASP A 192 -3.70 -12.74 15.00
N TRP A 193 -3.62 -11.94 13.94
CA TRP A 193 -4.50 -10.79 13.76
C TRP A 193 -5.96 -11.23 13.60
N ALA A 194 -6.24 -12.30 12.85
CA ALA A 194 -7.59 -12.84 12.74
C ALA A 194 -8.17 -13.28 14.09
N ARG A 195 -7.35 -13.94 14.93
CA ARG A 195 -7.73 -14.33 16.31
C ARG A 195 -8.02 -13.12 17.19
N SER A 196 -7.21 -12.06 17.11
CA SER A 196 -7.48 -10.82 17.86
C SER A 196 -8.76 -10.13 17.34
N GLY A 197 -8.96 -10.12 16.02
CA GLY A 197 -10.14 -9.59 15.34
C GLY A 197 -11.47 -10.25 15.72
N SER A 198 -11.46 -11.55 16.01
CA SER A 198 -12.65 -12.31 16.44
C SER A 198 -12.92 -12.19 17.94
N ASN A 199 -11.95 -11.76 18.75
CA ASN A 199 -12.12 -11.54 20.18
C ASN A 199 -12.81 -10.19 20.47
N ALA A 200 -14.02 -10.23 21.03
CA ALA A 200 -14.82 -9.03 21.29
C ALA A 200 -14.15 -8.04 22.26
N VAL A 201 -13.40 -8.52 23.26
CA VAL A 201 -12.72 -7.67 24.25
C VAL A 201 -11.56 -6.92 23.60
N LEU A 202 -10.71 -7.64 22.87
CA LEU A 202 -9.56 -7.05 22.18
C LEU A 202 -10.00 -6.06 21.10
N ARG A 203 -11.07 -6.40 20.36
CA ARG A 203 -11.69 -5.50 19.39
C ARG A 203 -12.22 -4.22 20.03
N SER A 204 -12.94 -4.31 21.15
CA SER A 204 -13.45 -3.13 21.87
C SER A 204 -12.32 -2.24 22.38
N PHE A 205 -11.23 -2.84 22.86
CA PHE A 205 -10.02 -2.11 23.26
C PHE A 205 -9.37 -1.39 22.07
N ALA A 206 -9.21 -2.06 20.93
CA ALA A 206 -8.66 -1.46 19.71
C ALA A 206 -9.53 -0.30 19.18
N VAL A 207 -10.85 -0.46 19.20
CA VAL A 207 -11.80 0.62 18.82
C VAL A 207 -11.63 1.82 19.75
N SER A 208 -11.56 1.61 21.07
CA SER A 208 -11.37 2.68 22.05
C SER A 208 -10.07 3.45 21.80
N ARG A 209 -8.96 2.73 21.52
CA ARG A 209 -7.68 3.35 21.13
C ARG A 209 -7.80 4.14 19.83
N LYS A 210 -8.54 3.63 18.84
CA LYS A 210 -8.76 4.33 17.57
C LYS A 210 -9.56 5.62 17.76
N VAL A 211 -10.57 5.60 18.64
CA VAL A 211 -11.36 6.78 19.00
C VAL A 211 -10.48 7.82 19.69
N LEU A 212 -9.68 7.41 20.69
CA LEU A 212 -8.73 8.30 21.36
C LEU A 212 -7.73 8.93 20.39
N PHE A 213 -7.18 8.13 19.46
CA PHE A 213 -6.33 8.65 18.39
C PHE A 213 -7.02 9.75 17.57
N ARG A 214 -8.31 9.59 17.24
CA ARG A 214 -9.06 10.60 16.48
C ARG A 214 -9.40 11.85 17.28
N PHE A 215 -9.49 11.76 18.61
CA PHE A 215 -9.58 12.94 19.47
C PHE A 215 -8.26 13.73 19.48
N VAL A 216 -7.11 13.06 19.53
CA VAL A 216 -5.78 13.71 19.51
C VAL A 216 -5.39 14.18 18.11
N ARG A 217 -5.83 13.48 17.07
CA ARG A 217 -5.62 13.80 15.63
C ARG A 217 -6.96 13.88 14.89
N PRO A 218 -7.75 14.95 15.12
CA PRO A 218 -9.02 15.17 14.43
C PRO A 218 -8.79 15.43 12.93
N ARG A 219 -9.80 15.09 12.12
CA ARG A 219 -9.82 15.33 10.67
C ARG A 219 -10.60 16.58 10.25
N TRP A 220 -11.16 17.32 11.21
CA TRP A 220 -11.93 18.53 10.96
C TRP A 220 -11.00 19.75 10.85
N ARG A 221 -11.41 20.76 10.08
CA ARG A 221 -10.76 22.08 10.11
C ARG A 221 -10.85 22.63 11.54
N ARG A 222 -9.74 23.14 12.08
CA ARG A 222 -9.88 24.19 13.09
C ARG A 222 -10.57 25.35 12.37
N ILE A 223 -11.74 25.72 12.85
CA ILE A 223 -12.34 27.00 12.50
C ILE A 223 -11.51 27.99 13.32
N ASP A 224 -10.47 28.52 12.71
CA ASP A 224 -9.80 29.72 13.20
C ASP A 224 -10.59 30.94 12.70
#